data_AF-A0A5C7GDG0-F1
#
_entry.id   AF-A0A5C7GDG0-F1
#
_cell.length_a   1.000
_cell.length_b   1.000
_cell.length_c   1.000
_cell.angle_alpha   90.00
_cell.angle_beta   90.00
_cell.angle_gamma   90.00
#
_symmetry.space_group_name_H-M   'P 1'
#
loop_
_entity.id
_entity.type
_entity.pdbx_description
1 polymer ?
#
loop_
_entity_poly.entity_id
_entity_poly.type
_entity_poly.pdbx_seq_one_letter_code
_entity_poly.pdbx_strand_id
1 'polypeptide(L)'
;MESPDLPKDIKIVDAYLKSNATIKPEFKPGFLKGVTTIDTEVLLRKNSNEKSMYSKVEKPVFESYKAQLAPYYSWSNRAQAEMSVWFPIIWE
;
A
#
# COMPACT_ATOMS: atom_id res chain seq x y z
N MET A 1 1.69 -5.41 -0.96
CA MET A 1 1.27 -4.37 -1.92
C MET A 1 2.37 -4.19 -2.94
N GLU A 2 2.03 -4.05 -4.22
CA GLU A 2 2.98 -3.69 -5.26
C GLU A 2 2.76 -2.22 -5.67
N SER A 3 3.81 -1.49 -6.06
CA SER A 3 3.68 -0.08 -6.46
C SER A 3 2.72 0.20 -7.65
N PRO A 4 2.45 -0.73 -8.59
CA PRO A 4 1.41 -0.56 -9.61
C PRO A 4 -0.01 -0.48 -9.05
N ASP A 5 -0.23 -0.90 -7.80
CA ASP A 5 -1.51 -0.75 -7.10
C ASP A 5 -1.67 0.63 -6.43
N LEU A 6 -0.70 1.54 -6.61
CA LEU A 6 -0.67 2.88 -6.04
C LEU A 6 -0.66 3.97 -7.15
N PRO A 7 -0.99 5.23 -6.81
CA PRO A 7 -0.73 6.35 -7.69
C PRO A 7 0.76 6.46 -8.06
N LYS A 8 1.06 6.94 -9.28
CA LYS A 8 2.43 6.93 -9.86
C LYS A 8 3.48 7.69 -9.04
N ASP A 9 3.05 8.66 -8.25
CA ASP A 9 3.87 9.59 -7.47
C ASP A 9 4.03 9.17 -6.00
N ILE A 10 3.52 7.99 -5.63
CA ILE A 10 3.54 7.50 -4.25
C ILE A 10 4.57 6.38 -4.11
N LYS A 11 5.48 6.52 -3.15
CA LYS A 11 6.43 5.47 -2.80
C LYS A 11 5.76 4.39 -1.98
N ILE A 12 6.20 3.14 -2.17
CA ILE A 12 5.61 1.99 -1.45
C ILE A 12 5.70 2.13 0.08
N VAL A 13 6.73 2.83 0.58
CA VAL A 13 6.98 3.07 2.01
C VAL A 13 6.10 4.17 2.61
N ASP A 14 5.37 4.91 1.77
CA ASP A 14 4.43 5.96 2.21
C ASP A 14 2.98 5.45 2.35
N ALA A 15 2.75 4.15 2.15
CA ALA A 15 1.46 3.50 2.38
C ALA A 15 1.37 2.93 3.80
N TYR A 16 0.36 3.36 4.54
CA TYR A 16 0.10 2.99 5.94
C TYR A 16 -1.24 2.26 6.01
N LEU A 17 -1.40 1.40 7.02
CA LEU A 17 -2.65 0.70 7.28
C LEU A 17 -3.18 1.08 8.66
N LYS A 18 -4.49 1.34 8.78
CA LYS A 18 -5.12 1.51 10.08
C LYS A 18 -5.25 0.16 10.80
N SER A 19 -5.10 0.14 12.12
CA SER A 19 -5.27 -1.08 12.92
C SER A 19 -6.68 -1.70 12.81
N ASN A 20 -7.69 -0.88 12.50
CA ASN A 20 -9.08 -1.28 12.30
C ASN A 20 -9.53 -1.22 10.83
N ALA A 21 -8.60 -1.22 9.87
CA ALA A 21 -8.95 -1.19 8.45
C ALA A 21 -9.83 -2.38 8.07
N THR A 22 -10.88 -2.12 7.28
CA THR A 22 -11.70 -3.19 6.72
C THR A 22 -10.89 -4.01 5.73
N ILE A 23 -10.82 -5.32 5.98
CA ILE A 23 -10.14 -6.30 5.11
C ILE A 23 -11.22 -7.11 4.40
N LYS A 24 -11.42 -6.87 3.10
CA LYS A 24 -12.43 -7.58 2.30
C LYS A 24 -11.76 -8.50 1.26
N PRO A 25 -11.81 -9.83 1.43
CA PRO A 25 -11.38 -10.77 0.40
C PRO A 25 -12.30 -10.70 -0.83
N GLU A 26 -11.72 -10.75 -2.03
CA GLU A 26 -12.45 -10.74 -3.31
C GLU A 26 -11.75 -11.69 -4.30
N PHE A 27 -12.48 -12.66 -4.86
CA PHE A 27 -11.91 -13.59 -5.84
C PHE A 27 -11.94 -12.97 -7.24
N LYS A 28 -10.77 -12.86 -7.89
CA LYS A 28 -10.62 -12.21 -9.20
C LYS A 28 -10.15 -13.22 -10.26
N PRO A 29 -11.06 -13.90 -10.97
CA PRO A 29 -10.71 -14.97 -11.91
C PRO A 29 -9.85 -14.49 -13.09
N GLY A 30 -10.01 -13.23 -13.52
CA GLY A 30 -9.24 -12.62 -14.61
C GLY A 30 -7.92 -11.98 -14.19
N PHE A 31 -7.60 -11.98 -12.89
CA PHE A 31 -6.40 -11.33 -12.35
C PHE A 31 -5.40 -12.38 -11.89
N LEU A 32 -4.15 -12.30 -12.38
CA LEU A 32 -3.04 -13.19 -11.99
C LEU A 32 -3.39 -14.70 -12.04
N LYS A 33 -4.08 -15.14 -13.10
CA LYS A 33 -4.55 -16.53 -13.31
C LYS A 33 -5.58 -17.01 -12.27
N GLY A 34 -6.30 -16.10 -11.63
CA GLY A 34 -7.34 -16.41 -10.66
C GLY A 34 -6.78 -16.45 -9.25
N VAL A 35 -6.84 -15.31 -8.56
CA VAL A 35 -6.39 -15.18 -7.16
C VAL A 35 -7.44 -14.46 -6.32
N THR A 36 -7.42 -14.71 -5.01
CA THR A 36 -8.15 -13.89 -4.04
C THR A 36 -7.28 -12.70 -3.66
N THR A 37 -7.77 -11.50 -3.92
CA THR A 37 -7.15 -10.25 -3.46
C THR A 37 -7.83 -9.78 -2.19
N ILE A 38 -7.19 -8.84 -1.47
CA ILE A 38 -7.82 -8.10 -0.38
C ILE A 38 -8.07 -6.68 -0.88
N ASP A 39 -9.34 -6.28 -0.93
CA ASP A 39 -9.71 -4.88 -1.08
C ASP A 39 -9.74 -4.23 0.31
N THR A 40 -9.03 -3.11 0.48
CA THR A 40 -8.92 -2.39 1.74
C THR A 40 -8.70 -0.88 1.51
N GLU A 41 -8.71 -0.09 2.58
CA GLU A 41 -8.30 1.31 2.56
C GLU A 41 -6.92 1.45 3.20
N VAL A 42 -6.00 2.10 2.49
CA VAL A 42 -4.69 2.51 3.00
C VAL A 42 -4.63 4.02 3.15
N LEU A 43 -3.75 4.49 4.02
CA LEU A 43 -3.46 5.90 4.21
C LEU A 43 -2.13 6.24 3.53
N LEU A 44 -2.16 7.16 2.57
CA LEU A 44 -0.98 7.60 1.82
C LEU A 44 -0.42 8.85 2.46
N ARG A 45 0.82 8.81 2.94
CA ARG A 45 1.50 9.96 3.55
C ARG A 45 1.92 10.95 2.46
N LYS A 46 1.58 12.24 2.63
CA LYS A 46 1.86 13.30 1.65
C LYS A 46 3.02 14.23 2.01
N ASN A 47 3.44 14.22 3.26
CA ASN A 47 4.53 15.05 3.79
C ASN A 47 5.68 14.20 4.33
N SER A 48 6.08 13.17 3.58
CA SER A 48 7.30 12.42 3.88
C SER A 48 8.52 13.28 3.59
N ASN A 49 9.51 13.24 4.50
CA ASN A 49 10.74 14.00 4.29
C ASN A 49 11.64 13.27 3.29
N GLU A 50 11.84 13.87 2.13
CA GLU A 50 12.74 13.35 1.10
C GLU A 50 14.03 14.16 0.95
N LYS A 51 14.15 15.29 1.66
CA LYS A 51 15.26 16.25 1.46
C LYS A 51 16.49 15.90 2.29
N SER A 52 16.32 15.21 3.42
CA SER A 52 17.42 14.90 4.33
C SER A 52 17.18 13.56 5.03
N MET A 53 18.27 12.90 5.43
CA MET A 53 18.21 11.67 6.23
C MET A 53 17.54 11.88 7.60
N TYR A 54 17.69 13.09 8.17
CA TYR A 54 17.13 13.47 9.46
C TYR A 54 16.36 14.78 9.36
N SER A 55 15.19 14.87 10.00
CA SER A 55 14.40 16.09 10.14
C SER A 55 13.68 16.13 11.48
N LYS A 56 13.24 17.33 11.85
CA LYS A 56 12.27 17.49 12.94
C LYS A 56 11.01 16.67 12.63
N VAL A 57 10.47 16.01 13.65
CA VAL A 57 9.23 15.26 13.54
C VAL A 57 8.06 16.24 13.39
N GLU A 58 7.20 15.98 12.42
CA GLU A 58 5.99 16.73 12.14
C GLU A 58 4.80 15.79 12.07
N LYS A 59 3.60 16.32 12.32
CA LYS A 59 2.37 15.53 12.21
C LYS A 59 2.22 15.05 10.76
N PRO A 60 2.05 13.74 10.50
CA PRO A 60 1.81 13.24 9.16
C PRO A 60 0.49 13.76 8.59
N VAL A 61 0.49 14.05 7.29
CA VAL A 61 -0.71 14.35 6.50
C VAL A 61 -1.01 13.13 5.65
N PHE A 62 -2.19 12.56 5.82
CA PHE A 62 -2.64 11.36 5.13
C PHE A 62 -3.80 11.65 4.19
N GLU A 63 -3.85 10.90 3.09
CA GLU A 63 -5.00 10.78 2.20
C GLU A 63 -5.45 9.32 2.14
N SER A 64 -6.75 9.06 2.30
CA SER A 64 -7.31 7.71 2.16
C SER A 64 -7.30 7.27 0.70
N TYR A 65 -6.92 6.01 0.47
CA TYR A 65 -6.87 5.42 -0.86
C TYR A 65 -7.37 3.98 -0.82
N LYS A 66 -8.28 3.64 -1.73
CA LYS A 66 -8.76 2.26 -1.90
C LYS A 66 -7.70 1.46 -2.65
N ALA A 67 -7.15 0.45 -1.98
CA ALA A 67 -6.11 -0.39 -2.53
C ALA A 67 -6.58 -1.84 -2.65
N GLN A 68 -5.94 -2.54 -3.58
CA GLN A 68 -6.04 -3.98 -3.73
C GLN A 68 -4.70 -4.61 -3.37
N LEU A 69 -4.69 -5.59 -2.48
CA LEU A 69 -3.49 -6.35 -2.11
C LEU A 69 -3.53 -7.72 -2.79
N ALA A 70 -2.56 -7.99 -3.67
CA ALA A 70 -2.37 -9.30 -4.27
C ALA A 70 -1.61 -10.24 -3.31
N PRO A 71 -1.82 -11.57 -3.38
CA PRO A 71 -1.03 -12.53 -2.61
C PRO A 71 0.47 -12.43 -2.91
N TYR A 72 1.30 -12.58 -1.88
CA TYR A 72 2.76 -12.46 -2.00
C TYR A 72 3.35 -13.38 -3.09
N TYR A 73 2.88 -14.64 -3.17
CA TYR A 73 3.37 -15.60 -4.17
C TYR A 73 3.10 -15.17 -5.62
N SER A 74 2.21 -14.20 -5.84
CA SER A 74 1.81 -13.72 -7.17
C SER A 74 2.50 -12.41 -7.60
N TRP A 75 3.31 -11.80 -6.72
CA TRP A 75 4.10 -10.60 -7.02
C TRP A 75 5.03 -10.82 -8.22
N SER A 76 5.34 -9.74 -8.94
CA SER A 76 6.38 -9.63 -9.97
C SER A 76 5.98 -10.29 -11.28
N ASN A 77 4.67 -10.49 -11.46
CA ASN A 77 4.04 -10.94 -12.69
C ASN A 77 3.39 -9.77 -13.47
N ARG A 78 3.59 -8.51 -13.05
CA ARG A 78 2.96 -7.30 -13.62
C ARG A 78 3.96 -6.20 -14.02
N ALA A 79 5.16 -6.62 -14.42
CA ALA A 79 6.34 -5.79 -14.67
C ALA A 79 7.13 -5.41 -13.40
N GLN A 80 8.26 -4.72 -13.61
CA GLN A 80 9.16 -4.28 -12.55
C GLN A 80 8.46 -3.27 -11.64
N ALA A 81 8.49 -3.55 -10.34
CA ALA A 81 7.76 -2.82 -9.32
C ALA A 81 8.45 -2.94 -7.96
N GLU A 82 8.18 -1.98 -7.08
CA GLU A 82 8.48 -2.13 -5.65
C GLU A 82 7.36 -2.93 -4.98
N MET A 83 7.69 -3.59 -3.87
CA MET A 83 6.70 -4.37 -3.11
C MET A 83 7.05 -4.36 -1.62
N SER A 84 6.01 -4.22 -0.78
CA SER A 84 6.12 -4.48 0.66
C SER A 84 5.03 -5.43 1.15
N VAL A 85 5.44 -6.37 2.02
CA VAL A 85 4.53 -7.22 2.81
C VAL A 85 4.10 -6.51 4.08
N TRP A 86 5.04 -5.78 4.71
CA TRP A 86 4.84 -5.12 5.99
C TRP A 86 4.49 -3.65 5.77
N PHE A 87 3.44 -3.21 6.45
CA PHE A 87 2.99 -1.83 6.45
C PHE A 87 3.24 -1.22 7.82
N PRO A 88 3.61 0.06 7.89
CA PRO A 88 3.47 0.81 9.13
C PRO A 88 1.99 0.85 9.54
N ILE A 89 1.72 0.53 10.80
CA ILE A 89 0.36 0.53 11.36
C ILE A 89 0.08 1.83 12.09
N ILE A 90 -1.08 2.43 11.80
CA ILE A 90 -1.65 3.54 12.58
C ILE A 90 -2.63 2.93 13.57
N TRP A 91 -2.28 2.99 14.85
CA TRP A 91 -3.15 2.57 15.95
C TRP A 91 -4.16 3.68 16.26
N GLU A 92 -5.42 3.27 16.45
CA GLU A 92 -6.50 4.12 16.99
C GLU A 92 -6.73 3.85 18.48
#